data_AF-A0A840YYX3-F1
#
_entry.id   AF-A0A840YYX3-F1
#
_cell.length_a   1.000
_cell.length_b   1.000
_cell.length_c   1.000
_cell.angle_alpha   90.00
_cell.angle_beta   90.00
_cell.angle_gamma   90.00
#
_symmetry.space_group_name_H-M   'P 1'
#
loop_
_entity.id
_entity.type
_entity.pdbx_description
1 polymer ?
#
loop_
_entity_poly.entity_id
_entity_poly.type
_entity_poly.pdbx_seq_one_letter_code
_entity_poly.pdbx_strand_id
1 'polypeptide(L)'
;MSDKSTTWHGTTIVSVRRSGKVVIAGDGQVTAGQTIMKPNARKVRPLGDGKVIAGFAGATADAFTLFERLESKLERHQGQLLRAAVELAKDWRTDKYLRNLEAMLIVADKDVTLVVTGNGDVLEPEGGIAAIGSGGNYAVAAARALVEYEKDAETICRKAMKIAADVCVYTNDNLTIETLDSDS
;
A
#
# COMPACT_ATOMS: atom_id res chain seq x y z
N MET A 1 -3.11 15.54 -33.11
CA MET A 1 -3.73 15.78 -31.80
C MET A 1 -3.26 14.65 -30.89
N SER A 2 -2.48 14.96 -29.86
CA SER A 2 -2.01 13.95 -28.91
C SER A 2 -3.23 13.36 -28.22
N ASP A 3 -3.42 12.06 -28.39
CA ASP A 3 -4.38 11.26 -27.65
C ASP A 3 -3.94 11.33 -26.17
N LYS A 4 -4.54 12.26 -25.41
CA LYS A 4 -4.30 12.34 -23.97
C LYS A 4 -4.98 11.11 -23.38
N SER A 5 -4.21 10.04 -23.22
CA SER A 5 -4.64 8.87 -22.48
C SER A 5 -5.22 9.34 -21.14
N THR A 6 -6.46 8.93 -20.86
CA THR A 6 -7.13 9.27 -19.61
C THR A 6 -6.27 8.80 -18.44
N THR A 7 -5.69 9.74 -17.69
CA THR A 7 -4.86 9.44 -16.52
C THR A 7 -5.72 8.78 -15.46
N TRP A 8 -5.29 7.61 -14.98
CA TRP A 8 -5.95 6.89 -13.91
C TRP A 8 -5.29 7.24 -12.59
N HIS A 9 -6.06 7.79 -11.66
CA HIS A 9 -5.59 8.03 -10.30
C HIS A 9 -6.07 6.89 -9.40
N GLY A 10 -5.10 6.23 -8.78
CA GLY A 10 -5.31 5.18 -7.81
C GLY A 10 -5.48 5.71 -6.40
N THR A 11 -5.99 4.82 -5.57
CA THR A 11 -6.19 4.98 -4.12
C THR A 11 -4.89 5.31 -3.39
N THR A 12 -5.02 6.03 -2.30
CA THR A 12 -4.00 6.32 -1.29
C THR A 12 -3.98 5.19 -0.27
N ILE A 13 -2.77 4.75 0.09
CA ILE A 13 -2.55 3.71 1.09
C ILE A 13 -1.49 4.19 2.05
N VAL A 14 -1.71 3.96 3.34
CA VAL A 14 -0.77 4.23 4.42
C VAL A 14 -0.57 2.98 5.27
N SER A 15 0.65 2.76 5.72
CA SER A 15 1.02 1.76 6.70
C SER A 15 1.68 2.42 7.90
N VAL A 16 1.28 2.01 9.10
CA VAL A 16 1.85 2.46 10.37
C VAL A 16 2.11 1.24 11.24
N ARG A 17 3.37 1.04 11.60
CA ARG A 17 3.79 0.10 12.64
C ARG A 17 4.08 0.86 13.93
N ARG A 18 3.32 0.58 14.98
CA ARG A 18 3.44 1.25 16.27
C ARG A 18 2.86 0.40 17.39
N SER A 19 3.55 0.37 18.53
CA SER A 19 3.05 -0.18 19.79
C SER A 19 2.56 -1.63 19.66
N GLY A 20 3.37 -2.50 19.07
CA GLY A 20 3.04 -3.92 18.91
C GLY A 20 1.93 -4.20 17.90
N LYS A 21 1.65 -3.26 16.99
CA LYS A 21 0.68 -3.43 15.91
C LYS A 21 1.21 -2.87 14.60
N VAL A 22 0.79 -3.46 13.49
CA VAL A 22 0.93 -2.88 12.17
C VAL A 22 -0.45 -2.77 11.51
N VAL A 23 -0.74 -1.59 10.97
CA VAL A 23 -2.01 -1.28 10.33
C VAL A 23 -1.75 -0.78 8.93
N ILE A 24 -2.43 -1.35 7.93
CA ILE A 24 -2.49 -0.80 6.59
C ILE A 24 -3.91 -0.29 6.35
N ALA A 25 -4.03 0.98 5.98
CA ALA A 25 -5.27 1.62 5.59
C ALA A 25 -5.19 2.09 4.14
N GLY A 26 -6.29 1.98 3.42
CA GLY A 26 -6.38 2.51 2.06
C GLY A 26 -7.78 3.05 1.78
N ASP A 27 -7.85 4.16 1.04
CA ASP A 27 -9.13 4.69 0.59
C ASP A 27 -9.67 3.91 -0.61
N GLY A 28 -10.90 4.23 -1.01
CA GLY A 28 -11.61 3.51 -2.06
C GLY A 28 -11.73 4.27 -3.39
N GLN A 29 -11.22 5.51 -3.49
CA GLN A 29 -11.45 6.32 -4.68
C GLN A 29 -10.62 5.85 -5.88
N VAL A 30 -11.32 5.59 -6.99
CA VAL A 30 -10.74 5.38 -8.32
C VAL A 30 -11.26 6.48 -9.22
N THR A 31 -10.33 7.27 -9.77
CA THR A 31 -10.65 8.42 -10.62
C THR A 31 -10.06 8.23 -12.00
N ALA A 32 -10.87 8.45 -13.04
CA ALA A 32 -10.42 8.45 -14.43
C ALA A 32 -10.51 9.89 -14.96
N GLY A 33 -9.35 10.51 -15.20
CA GLY A 33 -9.27 11.93 -15.50
C GLY A 33 -9.81 12.76 -14.33
N GLN A 34 -10.94 13.43 -14.53
CA GLN A 34 -11.60 14.28 -13.53
C GLN A 34 -12.88 13.64 -12.95
N THR A 35 -13.19 12.39 -13.32
CA THR A 35 -14.44 11.72 -12.94
C THR A 35 -14.15 10.60 -11.96
N ILE A 36 -14.86 10.60 -10.83
CA ILE A 36 -14.84 9.49 -9.88
C ILE A 36 -15.60 8.31 -10.51
N MET A 37 -14.88 7.22 -10.78
CA MET A 37 -15.44 6.00 -11.38
C MET A 37 -16.02 5.07 -10.31
N LYS A 38 -15.33 4.97 -9.18
CA LYS A 38 -15.73 4.11 -8.07
C LYS A 38 -15.22 4.69 -6.75
N PRO A 39 -16.07 4.88 -5.73
CA PRO A 39 -15.64 5.46 -4.46
C PRO A 39 -15.19 4.42 -3.41
N ASN A 40 -15.41 3.12 -3.65
CA ASN A 40 -15.28 2.05 -2.67
C ASN A 40 -14.44 0.86 -3.17
N ALA A 41 -13.37 1.10 -3.90
CA ALA A 41 -12.39 0.06 -4.20
C ALA A 41 -11.75 -0.47 -2.91
N ARG A 42 -11.41 -1.76 -2.89
CA ARG A 42 -10.69 -2.38 -1.77
C ARG A 42 -9.36 -2.89 -2.31
N LYS A 43 -8.27 -2.20 -1.97
CA LYS A 43 -6.90 -2.54 -2.41
C LYS A 43 -5.96 -2.87 -1.26
N VAL A 44 -6.50 -2.94 -0.06
CA VAL A 44 -5.84 -3.51 1.12
C VAL A 44 -6.47 -4.87 1.37
N ARG A 45 -5.64 -5.90 1.57
CA ARG A 45 -6.10 -7.26 1.86
C ARG A 45 -5.08 -8.05 2.66
N PRO A 46 -5.52 -9.02 3.48
CA PRO A 46 -4.62 -10.03 4.04
C PRO A 46 -4.14 -11.01 2.96
N LEU A 47 -2.95 -11.59 3.18
CA LEU A 47 -2.29 -12.60 2.36
C LEU A 47 -1.65 -13.67 3.27
N GLY A 48 -1.32 -14.83 2.70
CA GLY A 48 -0.50 -15.85 3.39
C GLY A 48 -1.15 -16.32 4.70
N ASP A 49 -2.39 -16.76 4.61
CA ASP A 49 -3.24 -17.17 5.75
C ASP A 49 -3.43 -16.07 6.81
N GLY A 50 -3.43 -14.80 6.39
CA GLY A 50 -3.62 -13.66 7.28
C GLY A 50 -2.40 -13.28 8.12
N LYS A 51 -1.22 -13.80 7.78
CA LYS A 51 0.05 -13.44 8.45
C LYS A 51 0.71 -12.20 7.83
N VAL A 52 0.27 -11.81 6.65
CA VAL A 52 0.77 -10.65 5.90
C VAL A 52 -0.43 -9.78 5.51
N ILE A 53 -0.28 -8.46 5.62
CA ILE A 53 -1.22 -7.49 5.06
C ILE A 53 -0.54 -6.75 3.92
N ALA A 54 -1.27 -6.51 2.85
CA ALA A 54 -0.74 -5.89 1.65
C ALA A 54 -1.69 -4.82 1.11
N GLY A 55 -1.12 -3.71 0.65
CA GLY A 55 -1.81 -2.58 0.07
C GLY A 55 -1.17 -2.18 -1.26
N PHE A 56 -1.96 -2.00 -2.31
CA PHE A 56 -1.47 -1.68 -3.65
C PHE A 56 -2.05 -0.38 -4.24
N ALA A 57 -1.18 0.51 -4.72
CA ALA A 57 -1.57 1.72 -5.45
C ALA A 57 -1.28 1.57 -6.94
N GLY A 58 -2.33 1.31 -7.72
CA GLY A 58 -2.27 1.14 -9.19
C GLY A 58 -3.59 0.59 -9.75
N ALA A 59 -3.55 0.02 -10.96
CA ALA A 59 -4.74 -0.58 -11.56
C ALA A 59 -5.13 -1.91 -10.87
N THR A 60 -6.44 -2.18 -10.75
CA THR A 60 -6.93 -3.33 -9.98
C THR A 60 -6.43 -4.67 -10.51
N ALA A 61 -6.30 -4.84 -11.83
CA ALA A 61 -5.81 -6.10 -12.43
C ALA A 61 -4.35 -6.40 -12.07
N ASP A 62 -3.51 -5.37 -12.04
CA ASP A 62 -2.11 -5.49 -11.64
C ASP A 62 -1.99 -5.86 -10.16
N ALA A 63 -2.87 -5.30 -9.32
CA ALA A 63 -2.94 -5.64 -7.91
C ALA A 63 -3.15 -7.15 -7.72
N PHE A 64 -4.16 -7.72 -8.37
CA PHE A 64 -4.44 -9.16 -8.29
C PHE A 64 -3.23 -10.00 -8.70
N THR A 65 -2.61 -9.66 -9.83
CA THR A 65 -1.42 -10.38 -10.34
C THR A 65 -0.26 -10.33 -9.35
N LEU A 66 0.06 -9.16 -8.79
CA LEU A 66 1.19 -9.01 -7.87
C LEU A 66 0.95 -9.69 -6.54
N PHE A 67 -0.28 -9.62 -6.03
CA PHE A 67 -0.64 -10.31 -4.80
C PHE A 67 -0.59 -11.84 -4.96
N GLU A 68 -1.10 -12.41 -6.07
CA GLU A 68 -1.00 -13.85 -6.35
C GLU A 68 0.46 -14.31 -6.46
N ARG A 69 1.30 -13.51 -7.14
CA ARG A 69 2.75 -13.79 -7.22
C ARG A 69 3.43 -13.72 -5.87
N LEU A 70 3.06 -12.75 -5.02
CA LEU A 70 3.58 -12.63 -3.67
C LEU A 70 3.17 -13.82 -2.81
N GLU A 71 1.91 -14.23 -2.87
CA GLU A 71 1.37 -15.35 -2.11
C GLU A 71 2.08 -16.66 -2.47
N SER A 72 2.28 -16.95 -3.76
CA SER A 72 3.06 -18.10 -4.19
C SER A 72 4.52 -18.05 -3.68
N LYS A 73 5.12 -16.87 -3.56
CA LYS A 73 6.47 -16.72 -3.00
C LYS A 73 6.49 -16.88 -1.49
N LEU A 74 5.48 -16.37 -0.79
CA LEU A 74 5.33 -16.58 0.66
C LEU A 74 5.23 -18.06 0.99
N GLU A 75 4.44 -18.83 0.24
CA GLU A 75 4.35 -20.30 0.40
C GLU A 75 5.71 -20.98 0.21
N ARG A 76 6.43 -20.64 -0.87
CA ARG A 76 7.76 -21.22 -1.17
C ARG A 76 8.81 -20.91 -0.12
N HIS A 77 8.75 -19.71 0.47
CA HIS A 77 9.71 -19.24 1.47
C HIS A 77 9.20 -19.38 2.91
N GLN A 78 8.19 -20.22 3.14
CA GLN A 78 7.68 -20.54 4.47
C GLN A 78 7.27 -19.29 5.27
N GLY A 79 6.67 -18.31 4.59
CA GLY A 79 6.19 -17.07 5.19
C GLY A 79 7.26 -15.99 5.41
N GLN A 80 8.50 -16.16 4.95
CA GLN A 80 9.53 -15.13 5.08
C GLN A 80 9.26 -13.94 4.15
N LEU A 81 8.62 -12.89 4.67
CA LEU A 81 8.16 -11.75 3.88
C LEU A 81 9.28 -11.05 3.12
N LEU A 82 10.39 -10.73 3.79
CA LEU A 82 11.51 -10.02 3.16
C LEU A 82 12.06 -10.80 1.96
N ARG A 83 12.22 -12.12 2.10
CA ARG A 83 12.72 -12.99 1.05
C ARG A 83 11.73 -13.09 -0.12
N ALA A 84 10.44 -13.26 0.19
CA ALA A 84 9.38 -13.28 -0.81
C ALA A 84 9.28 -11.95 -1.57
N ALA A 85 9.38 -10.81 -0.88
CA ALA A 85 9.35 -9.47 -1.46
C ALA A 85 10.55 -9.20 -2.38
N VAL A 86 11.77 -9.59 -1.98
CA VAL A 86 12.97 -9.48 -2.82
C VAL A 86 12.85 -10.31 -4.09
N GLU A 87 12.34 -11.54 -3.99
CA GLU A 87 12.09 -12.35 -5.18
C GLU A 87 10.95 -11.83 -6.04
N LEU A 88 9.92 -11.22 -5.46
CA LEU A 88 8.87 -10.54 -6.23
C LEU A 88 9.44 -9.36 -7.00
N ALA A 89 10.26 -8.53 -6.36
CA ALA A 89 10.88 -7.36 -6.97
C ALA A 89 11.78 -7.74 -8.16
N LYS A 90 12.53 -8.84 -8.05
CA LYS A 90 13.34 -9.39 -9.16
C LYS A 90 12.47 -9.82 -10.34
N ASP A 91 11.39 -10.55 -10.08
CA ASP A 91 10.47 -11.00 -11.14
C ASP A 91 9.74 -9.82 -11.77
N TRP A 92 9.30 -8.85 -10.96
CA TRP A 92 8.62 -7.64 -11.41
C TRP A 92 9.50 -6.84 -12.37
N ARG A 93 10.77 -6.60 -12.01
CA ARG A 93 11.72 -5.86 -12.85
C ARG A 93 12.04 -6.56 -14.18
N THR A 94 12.07 -7.89 -14.19
CA THR A 94 12.46 -8.68 -15.37
C THR A 94 11.29 -8.99 -16.30
N ASP A 95 10.06 -9.01 -15.78
CA ASP A 95 8.86 -9.27 -16.54
C ASP A 95 8.54 -8.09 -17.49
N LYS A 96 8.40 -8.41 -18.79
CA LYS A 96 8.17 -7.43 -19.86
C LYS A 96 6.90 -6.60 -19.64
N TYR A 97 5.87 -7.19 -19.04
CA TYR A 97 4.58 -6.53 -18.80
C TYR A 97 4.59 -5.75 -17.49
N LEU A 98 5.10 -6.36 -16.41
CA LEU A 98 5.03 -5.75 -15.08
C LEU A 98 5.99 -4.56 -14.91
N ARG A 99 7.14 -4.54 -15.58
CA ARG A 99 8.15 -3.47 -15.41
C ARG A 99 7.69 -2.07 -15.83
N ASN A 100 6.64 -1.98 -16.66
CA ASN A 100 6.08 -0.70 -17.11
C ASN A 100 4.96 -0.21 -16.18
N LEU A 101 4.66 -0.94 -15.10
CA LEU A 101 3.67 -0.54 -14.12
C LEU A 101 4.24 0.58 -13.26
N GLU A 102 3.53 1.71 -13.21
CA GLU A 102 3.83 2.81 -12.29
C GLU A 102 3.37 2.52 -10.84
N ALA A 103 3.09 1.26 -10.54
CA ALA A 103 2.45 0.87 -9.31
C ALA A 103 3.46 0.60 -8.18
N MET A 104 3.02 0.85 -6.96
CA MET A 104 3.77 0.54 -5.74
C MET A 104 2.94 -0.37 -4.84
N LEU A 105 3.64 -1.17 -4.04
CA LEU A 105 3.07 -2.15 -3.13
C LEU A 105 3.64 -1.92 -1.73
N ILE A 106 2.79 -1.79 -0.72
CA ILE A 106 3.18 -1.89 0.68
C ILE A 106 2.79 -3.29 1.18
N VAL A 107 3.70 -3.99 1.83
CA VAL A 107 3.46 -5.28 2.48
C VAL A 107 4.00 -5.26 3.89
N ALA A 108 3.32 -5.91 4.83
CA ALA A 108 3.77 -5.98 6.20
C ALA A 108 3.38 -7.31 6.85
N ASP A 109 4.28 -7.85 7.67
CA ASP A 109 4.00 -8.95 8.60
C ASP A 109 4.21 -8.47 10.05
N LYS A 110 4.26 -9.40 11.00
CA LYS A 110 4.49 -9.08 12.42
C LYS A 110 5.86 -8.43 12.70
N ASP A 111 6.85 -8.63 11.82
CA ASP A 111 8.25 -8.26 12.03
C ASP A 111 8.65 -7.01 11.23
N VAL A 112 8.24 -6.89 9.97
CA VAL A 112 8.73 -5.86 9.03
C VAL A 112 7.64 -5.29 8.13
N THR A 113 7.79 -4.01 7.78
CA THR A 113 6.99 -3.33 6.74
C THR A 113 7.90 -3.02 5.55
N LEU A 114 7.49 -3.35 4.33
CA LEU A 114 8.27 -3.14 3.12
C LEU A 114 7.45 -2.41 2.06
N VAL A 115 8.12 -1.53 1.32
CA VAL A 115 7.64 -0.93 0.08
C VAL A 115 8.36 -1.59 -1.09
N VAL A 116 7.59 -2.13 -2.03
CA VAL A 116 8.10 -2.81 -3.23
C VAL A 116 7.68 -2.03 -4.48
N THR A 117 8.63 -1.81 -5.39
CA THR A 117 8.41 -1.04 -6.62
C THR A 117 8.65 -1.88 -7.87
N GLY A 118 8.06 -1.47 -9.00
CA GLY A 118 8.29 -2.10 -10.31
C GLY A 118 9.72 -1.98 -10.85
N ASN A 119 10.52 -1.06 -10.29
CA ASN A 119 11.95 -0.93 -10.61
C ASN A 119 12.82 -1.99 -9.92
N GLY A 120 12.22 -2.81 -9.05
CA GLY A 120 12.89 -3.87 -8.32
C GLY A 120 13.46 -3.42 -6.97
N ASP A 121 13.01 -2.30 -6.44
CA ASP A 121 13.41 -1.83 -5.10
C ASP A 121 12.55 -2.50 -4.03
N VAL A 122 13.19 -2.84 -2.90
CA VAL A 122 12.54 -3.29 -1.67
C VAL A 122 13.08 -2.44 -0.54
N LEU A 123 12.22 -1.61 0.04
CA LEU A 123 12.60 -0.56 0.98
C LEU A 123 11.84 -0.74 2.29
N GLU A 124 12.56 -0.79 3.40
CA GLU A 124 11.98 -0.69 4.73
C GLU A 124 11.83 0.80 5.11
N PRO A 125 10.64 1.27 5.49
CA PRO A 125 10.42 2.68 5.79
C PRO A 125 11.02 3.05 7.15
N GLU A 126 11.69 4.20 7.19
CA GLU A 126 12.12 4.80 8.44
C GLU A 126 10.93 5.09 9.37
N GLY A 127 11.05 4.70 10.64
CA GLY A 127 10.02 4.90 11.65
C GLY A 127 8.79 4.00 11.51
N GLY A 128 8.83 3.00 10.62
CA GLY A 128 7.73 2.05 10.43
C GLY A 128 6.49 2.66 9.75
N ILE A 129 6.65 3.81 9.07
CA ILE A 129 5.55 4.52 8.40
C ILE A 129 5.83 4.66 6.91
N ALA A 130 4.93 4.13 6.09
CA ALA A 130 4.99 4.27 4.63
C ALA A 130 3.64 4.72 4.08
N ALA A 131 3.65 5.42 2.94
CA ALA A 131 2.44 5.67 2.18
C ALA A 131 2.73 5.68 0.68
N ILE A 132 1.73 5.30 -0.11
CA ILE A 132 1.78 5.24 -1.58
C ILE A 132 0.46 5.75 -2.17
N GLY A 133 0.45 6.03 -3.47
CA GLY A 133 -0.73 6.48 -4.20
C GLY A 133 -0.93 7.99 -4.21
N SER A 134 -2.08 8.43 -4.74
CA SER A 134 -2.30 9.83 -5.12
C SER A 134 -2.15 10.84 -3.97
N GLY A 135 -2.60 10.47 -2.77
CA GLY A 135 -2.48 11.25 -1.55
C GLY A 135 -1.41 10.76 -0.58
N GLY A 136 -0.49 9.88 -1.02
CA GLY A 136 0.49 9.23 -0.16
C GLY A 136 1.36 10.22 0.61
N ASN A 137 1.83 11.29 -0.04
CA ASN A 137 2.66 12.30 0.60
C ASN A 137 1.94 13.05 1.74
N TYR A 138 0.64 13.31 1.60
CA TYR A 138 -0.15 13.93 2.66
C TYR A 138 -0.35 12.96 3.83
N ALA A 139 -0.66 11.69 3.51
CA ALA A 139 -0.87 10.65 4.51
C ALA A 139 0.40 10.37 5.33
N VAL A 140 1.56 10.21 4.69
CA VAL A 140 2.82 9.94 5.40
C VAL A 140 3.26 11.13 6.25
N ALA A 141 3.10 12.36 5.76
CA ALA A 141 3.43 13.56 6.53
C ALA A 141 2.56 13.67 7.78
N ALA A 142 1.24 13.45 7.64
CA ALA A 142 0.31 13.45 8.75
C ALA A 142 0.62 12.33 9.76
N ALA A 143 0.84 11.10 9.28
CA ALA A 143 1.17 9.96 10.15
C ALA A 143 2.47 10.21 10.94
N ARG A 144 3.51 10.73 10.29
CA ARG A 144 4.79 11.09 10.92
C ARG A 144 4.63 12.17 12.01
N ALA A 145 3.78 13.17 11.79
CA ALA A 145 3.50 14.16 12.82
C ALA A 145 2.70 13.58 14.00
N LEU A 146 1.79 12.65 13.73
CA LEU A 146 0.89 12.08 14.74
C LEU A 146 1.58 11.06 15.66
N VAL A 147 2.58 10.31 15.19
CA VAL A 147 3.25 9.26 16.01
C VAL A 147 3.96 9.79 17.26
N GLU A 148 4.25 11.09 17.32
CA GLU A 148 4.80 11.74 18.50
C GLU A 148 3.78 11.83 19.65
N TYR A 149 2.49 11.90 19.35
CA TYR A 149 1.42 12.19 20.31
C TYR A 149 0.37 11.06 20.43
N GLU A 150 0.34 10.14 19.47
CA GLU A 150 -0.60 9.03 19.40
C GLU A 150 0.16 7.69 19.41
N LYS A 151 -0.36 6.71 20.17
CA LYS A 151 0.25 5.37 20.27
C LYS A 151 -0.53 4.33 19.49
N ASP A 152 -1.83 4.53 19.31
CA ASP A 152 -2.65 3.57 18.57
C ASP A 152 -2.44 3.68 17.06
N ALA A 153 -1.86 2.63 16.46
CA ALA A 153 -1.53 2.57 15.04
C ALA A 153 -2.77 2.78 14.14
N GLU A 154 -3.91 2.21 14.52
CA GLU A 154 -5.15 2.35 13.74
C GLU A 154 -5.65 3.79 13.76
N THR A 155 -5.65 4.41 14.94
CA THR A 155 -6.01 5.83 15.11
C THR A 155 -5.11 6.74 14.29
N ILE A 156 -3.80 6.48 14.25
CA ILE A 156 -2.86 7.24 13.39
C ILE A 156 -3.25 7.08 11.93
N CYS A 157 -3.43 5.85 11.44
CA CYS A 157 -3.85 5.58 10.06
C CYS A 157 -5.14 6.31 9.70
N ARG A 158 -6.17 6.24 10.54
CA ARG A 158 -7.47 6.91 10.31
C ARG A 158 -7.32 8.42 10.25
N LYS A 159 -6.61 9.04 11.20
CA LYS A 159 -6.39 10.50 11.23
C LYS A 159 -5.54 10.96 10.03
N ALA A 160 -4.49 10.22 9.69
CA ALA A 160 -3.62 10.52 8.55
C ALA A 160 -4.38 10.43 7.21
N MET A 161 -5.18 9.38 7.01
CA MET A 161 -6.02 9.23 5.83
C MET A 161 -7.11 10.29 5.76
N LYS A 162 -7.68 10.71 6.91
CA LYS A 162 -8.65 11.82 6.94
C LYS A 162 -8.03 13.12 6.44
N ILE A 163 -6.82 13.46 6.90
CA ILE A 163 -6.09 14.64 6.41
C ILE A 163 -5.81 14.50 4.90
N ALA A 164 -5.40 13.31 4.44
CA ALA A 164 -5.17 13.09 3.01
C ALA A 164 -6.44 13.27 2.18
N ALA A 165 -7.61 12.82 2.66
CA ALA A 165 -8.89 13.00 2.00
C ALA A 165 -9.37 14.46 1.97
N ASP A 166 -9.05 15.24 3.01
CA ASP A 166 -9.42 16.66 3.08
C ASP A 166 -8.57 17.53 2.14
N VAL A 167 -7.39 17.05 1.71
CA VAL A 167 -6.43 17.80 0.87
C VAL A 167 -6.38 17.29 -0.57
N CYS A 168 -6.37 15.97 -0.77
CA CYS A 168 -6.18 15.35 -2.07
C CYS A 168 -7.52 15.05 -2.75
N VAL A 169 -7.80 15.71 -3.88
CA VAL A 169 -9.01 15.49 -4.69
C VAL A 169 -9.17 14.05 -5.20
N TYR A 170 -8.11 13.24 -5.15
CA TYR A 170 -8.09 11.83 -5.57
C TYR A 170 -8.15 10.84 -4.41
N THR A 171 -8.44 11.30 -3.19
CA THR A 171 -8.53 10.47 -1.97
C THR A 171 -9.84 10.76 -1.25
N ASN A 172 -10.56 9.73 -0.80
CA ASN A 172 -11.77 9.90 0.00
C ASN A 172 -11.66 9.29 1.40
N ASP A 173 -12.76 9.37 2.15
CA ASP A 173 -12.91 8.87 3.52
C ASP A 173 -13.45 7.43 3.61
N ASN A 174 -13.64 6.75 2.48
CA ASN A 174 -14.09 5.35 2.44
C ASN A 174 -12.89 4.42 2.65
N LEU A 175 -12.54 4.17 3.90
CA LEU A 175 -11.36 3.40 4.25
C LEU A 175 -11.62 1.88 4.35
N THR A 176 -10.68 1.11 3.81
CA THR A 176 -10.44 -0.29 4.18
C THR A 176 -9.22 -0.33 5.08
N ILE A 177 -9.31 -1.07 6.19
CA ILE A 177 -8.26 -1.14 7.20
C ILE A 177 -8.03 -2.59 7.56
N GLU A 178 -6.77 -3.02 7.48
CA GLU A 178 -6.32 -4.33 7.90
C GLU A 178 -5.24 -4.17 8.97
N THR A 179 -5.27 -5.03 9.98
CA THR A 179 -4.42 -4.94 11.18
C THR A 179 -3.80 -6.29 11.50
N LEU A 180 -2.54 -6.28 11.92
CA LEU A 180 -1.85 -7.41 12.51
C LEU A 180 -1.18 -7.00 13.82
N ASP A 181 -1.05 -7.97 14.73
CA ASP A 181 -0.13 -7.84 15.84
C ASP A 181 1.32 -7.83 15.32
N SER A 182 2.18 -7.05 15.98
CA SER A 182 3.58 -6.89 15.64
C SER A 182 4.47 -7.18 16.83
N ASP A 183 5.63 -7.78 16.56
CA ASP A 183 6.66 -8.06 17.57
C ASP A 183 7.53 -6.82 17.88
N SER A 184 7.23 -5.65 17.27
CA SER A 184 7.98 -4.39 17.33
C SER A 184 7.31 -3.28 18.16
#